data_AF-D0LZA4-F1
#
_entry.id   AF-D0LZA4-F1
#
_cell.length_a   1.000
_cell.length_b   1.000
_cell.length_c   1.000
_cell.angle_alpha   90.00
_cell.angle_beta   90.00
_cell.angle_gamma   90.00
#
_symmetry.space_group_name_H-M   'P 1'
#
loop_
_entity.id
_entity.type
_entity.pdbx_description
1 polymer ?
#
loop_
_entity_poly.entity_id
_entity_poly.type
_entity_poly.pdbx_seq_one_letter_code
_entity_poly.pdbx_strand_id
1 'polypeptide(L)'
;MRLLALAVLLMAACSSAPKPAPEAPEPAGPEPPVEPVAVGDTDWCLAAEQRLEELGCLDPRGEPMWINRNGERFARTCETIHSEGGVFLNPQCIAEAASCEEADACPAAR
;
A
#
# COMPACT_ATOMS: atom_id res chain seq x y z
N MET A 1 -38.49 -62.76 32.25
CA MET A 1 -38.94 -62.57 30.85
C MET A 1 -38.32 -61.25 30.39
N ARG A 2 -37.18 -61.32 29.70
CA ARG A 2 -37.02 -61.27 28.23
C ARG A 2 -37.35 -59.88 27.63
N LEU A 3 -36.44 -59.46 26.75
CA LEU A 3 -36.52 -58.44 25.69
C LEU A 3 -35.95 -57.06 26.08
N LEU A 4 -34.69 -56.75 25.75
CA LEU A 4 -34.13 -56.34 24.43
C LEU A 4 -34.82 -55.09 23.87
N ALA A 5 -34.09 -53.97 23.86
CA ALA A 5 -34.14 -52.93 22.81
C ALA A 5 -33.07 -51.86 23.13
N LEU A 6 -31.86 -52.06 22.62
CA LEU A 6 -31.30 -51.32 21.48
C LEU A 6 -30.79 -49.91 21.84
N ALA A 7 -29.50 -49.88 22.20
CA ALA A 7 -28.64 -48.73 22.01
C ALA A 7 -28.56 -48.38 20.52
N VAL A 8 -28.88 -47.13 20.17
CA VAL A 8 -28.58 -46.57 18.85
C VAL A 8 -27.63 -45.40 19.08
N LEU A 9 -26.33 -45.72 19.13
CA LEU A 9 -25.25 -44.76 18.93
C LEU A 9 -25.37 -44.22 17.50
N LEU A 10 -25.83 -42.98 17.32
CA LEU A 10 -25.57 -42.24 16.09
C LEU A 10 -24.19 -41.58 16.21
N MET A 11 -23.16 -42.31 15.80
CA MET A 11 -21.84 -41.77 15.48
C MET A 11 -21.99 -40.93 14.21
N ALA A 12 -22.14 -39.62 14.34
CA ALA A 12 -21.99 -38.69 13.22
C ALA A 12 -20.50 -38.59 12.86
N ALA A 13 -20.03 -39.54 12.05
CA ALA A 13 -18.72 -39.47 11.42
C ALA A 13 -18.75 -38.37 10.34
N CYS A 14 -18.25 -37.18 10.67
CA CYS A 14 -17.82 -36.20 9.68
C CYS A 14 -16.71 -36.85 8.83
N SER A 15 -17.10 -37.44 7.69
CA SER A 15 -16.15 -37.86 6.67
C SER A 15 -15.60 -36.60 6.00
N SER A 16 -14.51 -36.08 6.55
CA SER A 16 -13.67 -35.09 5.87
C SER A 16 -13.08 -35.75 4.64
N ALA A 17 -13.64 -35.46 3.47
CA ALA A 17 -13.04 -35.85 2.21
C ALA A 17 -11.62 -35.25 2.12
N PRO A 18 -10.59 -36.02 1.73
CA PRO A 18 -9.29 -35.47 1.45
C PRO A 18 -9.41 -34.58 0.21
N LYS A 19 -9.15 -33.27 0.39
CA LYS A 19 -9.00 -32.31 -0.70
C LYS A 19 -7.90 -32.83 -1.63
N PRO A 20 -8.12 -32.90 -2.96
CA PRO A 20 -7.07 -33.29 -3.89
C PRO A 20 -5.87 -32.36 -3.71
N ALA A 21 -4.69 -32.96 -3.66
CA ALA A 21 -3.43 -32.23 -3.61
C ALA A 21 -3.37 -31.25 -4.80
N PRO A 22 -2.88 -30.02 -4.61
CA PRO A 22 -2.63 -29.13 -5.73
C PRO A 22 -1.61 -29.80 -6.66
N GLU A 23 -1.99 -29.94 -7.94
CA GLU A 23 -1.07 -30.25 -9.02
C GLU A 23 0.15 -29.33 -8.91
N ALA A 24 1.33 -29.93 -9.01
CA ALA A 24 2.58 -29.19 -9.06
C ALA A 24 2.48 -28.17 -10.21
N PRO A 25 2.82 -26.89 -9.98
CA PRO A 25 2.84 -25.92 -11.07
C PRO A 25 3.82 -26.40 -12.13
N GLU A 26 3.32 -26.51 -13.36
CA GLU A 26 4.15 -26.67 -14.54
C GLU A 26 5.25 -25.61 -14.53
N PRO A 27 6.48 -25.91 -15.00
CA PRO A 27 7.56 -24.93 -15.02
C PRO A 27 7.08 -23.72 -15.82
N ALA A 28 6.93 -22.59 -15.12
CA ALA A 28 6.61 -21.31 -15.72
C ALA A 28 7.60 -21.08 -16.86
N GLY A 29 7.09 -20.99 -18.09
CA GLY A 29 7.86 -20.46 -19.20
C GLY A 29 8.42 -19.09 -18.81
N PRO A 30 9.51 -18.63 -19.46
CA PRO A 30 10.10 -17.34 -19.14
C PRO A 30 9.01 -16.27 -19.13
N GLU A 31 8.77 -15.71 -17.94
CA GLU A 31 7.83 -14.62 -17.76
C GLU A 31 8.23 -13.51 -18.73
N PRO A 32 7.26 -12.88 -19.44
CA PRO A 32 7.58 -11.68 -20.20
C PRO A 32 8.26 -10.69 -19.23
N PRO A 33 9.31 -9.98 -19.67
CA PRO A 33 9.92 -8.95 -18.84
C PRO A 33 8.79 -8.06 -18.34
N VAL A 34 8.61 -8.03 -17.01
CA VAL A 34 7.70 -7.10 -16.35
C VAL A 34 8.24 -5.73 -16.71
N GLU A 35 7.67 -5.11 -17.73
CA GLU A 35 7.92 -3.70 -18.01
C GLU A 35 7.58 -2.98 -16.70
N PRO A 36 8.50 -2.17 -16.16
CA PRO A 36 8.19 -1.41 -14.97
C PRO A 36 6.96 -0.58 -15.30
N VAL A 37 5.84 -0.87 -14.63
CA VAL A 37 4.66 -0.02 -14.68
C VAL A 37 5.18 1.36 -14.34
N ALA A 38 5.08 2.29 -15.29
CA ALA A 38 5.42 3.68 -15.05
C ALA A 38 4.40 4.19 -14.04
N VAL A 39 4.74 4.04 -12.75
CA VAL A 39 4.04 4.63 -11.62
C VAL A 39 4.02 6.11 -11.95
N GLY A 40 2.83 6.65 -12.25
CA GLY A 40 2.70 8.04 -12.63
C GLY A 40 3.22 8.91 -11.49
N ASP A 41 3.81 10.05 -11.79
CA ASP A 41 4.33 10.97 -10.76
C ASP A 41 3.26 11.38 -9.71
N THR A 42 1.98 11.23 -10.06
CA THR A 42 0.83 11.39 -9.16
C THR A 42 0.70 10.31 -8.07
N ASP A 43 1.12 9.06 -8.31
CA ASP A 43 1.09 8.01 -7.27
C ASP A 43 2.07 8.33 -6.13
N TRP A 44 3.16 9.04 -6.46
CA TRP A 44 4.13 9.51 -5.48
C TRP A 44 3.61 10.69 -4.64
N CYS A 45 2.63 11.46 -5.12
CA CYS A 45 2.06 12.57 -4.35
C CYS A 45 1.40 12.09 -3.05
N LEU A 46 0.65 10.98 -3.11
CA LEU A 46 0.02 10.39 -1.93
C LEU A 46 1.05 9.73 -1.02
N ALA A 47 2.04 9.04 -1.59
CA ALA A 47 3.12 8.41 -0.81
C ALA A 47 3.96 9.45 -0.06
N ALA A 48 4.29 10.56 -0.70
CA ALA A 48 4.99 11.70 -0.09
C ALA A 48 4.19 12.30 1.07
N GLU A 49 2.88 12.51 0.88
CA GLU A 49 2.01 13.02 1.93
C GLU A 49 2.01 12.11 3.16
N GLN A 50 1.80 10.81 2.95
CA GLN A 50 1.81 9.82 4.04
C GLN A 50 3.16 9.79 4.73
N ARG A 51 4.26 9.88 3.97
CA ARG A 51 5.59 9.87 4.53
C ARG A 51 5.87 11.08 5.43
N LEU A 52 5.47 12.27 5.01
CA LEU A 52 5.56 13.49 5.83
C LEU A 52 4.74 13.39 7.12
N GLU A 53 3.53 12.81 7.04
CA GLU A 53 2.64 12.59 8.18
C GLU A 53 3.22 11.54 9.16
N GLU A 54 3.75 10.42 8.65
CA GLU A 54 4.41 9.37 9.43
C GLU A 54 5.65 9.88 10.19
N LEU A 55 6.48 10.67 9.51
CA LEU A 55 7.67 11.27 10.11
C LEU A 55 7.34 12.43 11.06
N GLY A 56 6.09 12.93 11.03
CA GLY A 56 5.66 14.07 11.84
C GLY A 56 6.38 15.36 11.47
N CYS A 57 6.64 15.58 10.18
CA CYS A 57 7.43 16.72 9.72
C CYS A 57 6.68 18.05 9.86
N LEU A 58 7.27 18.95 10.63
CA LEU A 58 6.79 20.32 10.85
C LEU A 58 7.73 21.31 10.17
N ASP A 59 7.15 22.37 9.62
CA ASP A 59 7.91 23.50 9.11
C ASP A 59 8.52 24.33 10.28
N PRO A 60 9.40 25.32 10.00
CA PRO A 60 10.00 26.16 11.05
C PRO A 60 9.00 26.97 11.90
N ARG A 61 7.72 27.04 11.51
CA ARG A 61 6.64 27.70 12.22
C ARG A 61 5.82 26.72 13.07
N GLY A 62 6.18 25.43 13.04
CA GLY A 62 5.47 24.35 13.73
C GLY A 62 4.22 23.87 13.00
N GLU A 63 4.05 24.21 11.72
CA GLU A 63 2.91 23.77 10.91
C GLU A 63 3.23 22.43 10.21
N PRO A 64 2.27 21.51 10.09
CA PRO A 64 2.48 20.23 9.41
C PRO A 64 2.81 20.42 7.93
N MET A 65 3.86 19.76 7.44
CA MET A 65 4.30 19.89 6.03
C MET A 65 3.36 19.20 5.02
N TRP A 66 2.47 18.31 5.48
CA TRP A 66 1.49 17.62 4.65
C TRP A 66 0.17 18.41 4.45
N ILE A 67 0.08 19.63 4.99
CA ILE A 67 -1.05 20.53 4.83
C ILE A 67 -0.54 21.94 4.51
N ASN A 68 -1.04 22.56 3.43
CA ASN A 68 -0.65 23.92 3.08
C ASN A 68 -1.35 24.97 3.97
N ARG A 69 -0.99 26.25 3.80
CA ARG A 69 -1.58 27.36 4.59
C ARG A 69 -3.09 27.56 4.40
N ASN A 70 -3.68 27.02 3.33
CA ASN A 70 -5.11 27.07 3.07
C ASN A 70 -5.86 25.87 3.70
N GLY A 71 -5.14 24.95 4.36
CA GLY A 71 -5.71 23.72 4.91
C GLY A 71 -5.86 22.59 3.88
N GLU A 72 -5.23 22.72 2.70
CA GLU A 72 -5.29 21.68 1.66
C GLU A 72 -4.18 20.65 1.85
N ARG A 73 -4.53 19.39 1.59
CA ARG A 73 -3.65 18.21 1.68
C ARG A 73 -2.57 18.26 0.58
N PHE A 74 -1.34 17.90 0.95
CA PHE A 74 -0.17 17.88 0.06
C PHE A 74 -0.43 17.12 -1.24
N ALA A 75 -1.01 15.92 -1.16
CA ALA A 75 -1.25 15.06 -2.32
C ALA A 75 -2.11 15.75 -3.37
N ARG A 76 -3.16 16.44 -2.93
CA ARG A 76 -4.07 17.17 -3.83
C ARG A 76 -3.36 18.35 -4.53
N THR A 77 -2.58 19.11 -3.78
CA THR A 77 -1.81 20.24 -4.33
C THR A 77 -0.71 19.74 -5.29
N CYS A 78 -0.03 18.65 -4.93
CA CYS A 78 0.98 17.97 -5.76
C CYS A 78 0.39 17.51 -7.10
N GLU A 79 -0.75 16.81 -7.08
CA GLU A 79 -1.47 16.36 -8.28
C GLU A 79 -1.86 17.54 -9.19
N THR A 80 -2.40 18.60 -8.58
CA THR A 80 -2.85 19.79 -9.33
C THR A 80 -1.66 20.47 -10.02
N ILE A 81 -0.60 20.78 -9.27
CA ILE A 81 0.58 21.47 -9.81
C ILE A 81 1.27 20.63 -10.88
N HIS A 82 1.38 19.32 -10.68
CA HIS A 82 1.98 18.43 -11.67
C HIS A 82 1.14 18.38 -12.96
N SER A 83 -0.19 18.32 -12.85
CA SER A 83 -1.10 18.34 -14.01
C SER A 83 -1.06 19.67 -14.79
N GLU A 84 -0.74 20.77 -14.11
CA GLU A 84 -0.60 22.11 -14.69
C GLU A 84 0.80 22.37 -15.27
N GLY A 85 1.72 21.39 -15.17
CA GLY A 85 3.11 21.55 -15.60
C GLY A 85 3.91 22.52 -14.72
N GLY A 86 3.46 22.74 -13.48
CA GLY A 86 4.15 23.55 -12.51
C GLY A 86 5.31 22.79 -11.85
N VAL A 87 6.22 23.55 -11.25
CA VAL A 87 7.37 23.02 -10.52
C VAL A 87 6.95 22.83 -9.06
N PHE A 88 6.84 21.57 -8.63
CA PHE A 88 6.59 21.21 -7.24
C PHE A 88 7.80 20.48 -6.65
N LEU A 89 7.83 20.27 -5.34
CA LEU A 89 8.80 19.38 -4.70
C LEU A 89 8.75 18.00 -5.37
N ASN A 90 9.89 17.31 -5.48
CA ASN A 90 9.96 15.96 -6.03
C ASN A 90 9.24 14.98 -5.07
N PRO A 91 8.03 14.49 -5.41
CA PRO A 91 7.25 13.67 -4.49
C PRO A 91 7.88 12.28 -4.30
N GLN A 92 8.58 11.75 -5.30
CA GLN A 92 9.31 10.49 -5.15
C GLN A 92 10.41 10.61 -4.08
N CYS A 93 11.20 11.69 -4.13
CA CYS A 93 12.23 11.94 -3.12
C CYS A 93 11.64 12.01 -1.70
N ILE A 94 10.51 12.71 -1.53
CA ILE A 94 9.87 12.84 -0.22
C ILE A 94 9.33 11.49 0.26
N ALA A 95 8.74 10.69 -0.62
CA ALA A 95 8.21 9.38 -0.28
C ALA A 95 9.30 8.41 0.22
N GLU A 96 10.53 8.55 -0.26
CA GLU A 96 11.68 7.71 0.11
C GLU A 96 12.47 8.25 1.32
N ALA A 97 12.22 9.48 1.75
CA ALA A 97 12.99 10.14 2.81
C ALA A 97 12.93 9.37 4.14
N ALA A 98 14.06 9.23 4.83
CA ALA A 98 14.16 8.58 6.14
C ALA A 98 13.93 9.54 7.32
N SER A 99 13.99 10.85 7.08
CA SER A 99 13.85 11.88 8.11
C SER A 99 13.26 13.17 7.53
N CYS A 100 12.79 14.07 8.40
CA CYS A 100 12.26 15.37 7.96
C CYS A 100 13.32 16.27 7.33
N GLU A 101 14.58 16.17 7.77
CA GLU A 101 15.69 16.92 7.16
C GLU A 101 15.97 16.44 5.73
N GLU A 102 15.88 15.13 5.49
CA GLU A 102 16.01 14.56 4.14
C GLU A 102 14.82 14.95 3.25
N ALA A 103 13.60 14.94 3.79
CA ALA A 103 12.41 15.39 3.07
C ALA A 103 12.49 16.89 2.70
N ASP A 104 13.02 17.74 3.59
CA ASP A 104 13.21 19.17 3.34
C ASP A 104 14.32 19.45 2.31
N ALA A 105 15.31 18.55 2.22
CA ALA A 105 16.38 18.62 1.22
C ALA A 105 15.96 18.17 -0.18
N CYS A 106 14.74 17.64 -0.35
CA CYS A 106 14.28 17.16 -1.65
C CYS A 106 14.17 18.30 -2.68
N PRO A 107 14.81 18.16 -3.85
CA PRO A 107 14.78 19.19 -4.88
C PRO A 107 13.38 19.31 -5.47
N ALA A 108 13.11 20.44 -6.11
CA ALA A 108 11.95 20.55 -6.97
C ALA A 108 12.06 19.59 -8.16
N ALA A 109 10.95 18.94 -8.54
CA ALA A 109 10.83 18.15 -9.76
C ALA A 109 11.11 19.05 -10.97
N ARG A 110 11.95 18.57 -11.89
CA ARG A 110 12.35 19.31 -13.10
C ARG A 110 11.44 19.03 -14.28
#